data_AF-A0A960L6L1-F1
#
_entry.id   AF-A0A960L6L1-F1
#
_cell.length_a   1.000
_cell.length_b   1.000
_cell.length_c   1.000
_cell.angle_alpha   90.00
_cell.angle_beta   90.00
_cell.angle_gamma   90.00
#
_symmetry.space_group_name_H-M   'P 1'
#
loop_
_entity.id
_entity.type
_entity.pdbx_description
1 polymer ?
#
loop_
_entity_poly.entity_id
_entity_poly.type
_entity_poly.pdbx_seq_one_letter_code
_entity_poly.pdbx_strand_id
1 'polypeptide(L)'
;MRRLFPDTPPEIEERLIAGYRRMSPREKLKRVVELNRAVETMAAARIRAQYGPDLSERELRLRLAALRLDRQTMIDVFDWDPEEKGY
;
A
#
# COMPACT_ATOMS: atom_id res chain seq x y z
N MET A 1 27.33 -13.92 0.08
CA MET A 1 26.02 -13.45 0.61
C MET A 1 24.92 -14.10 -0.20
N ARG A 2 23.80 -14.47 0.42
CA ARG A 2 22.60 -14.94 -0.29
C ARG A 2 21.94 -13.72 -0.95
N ARG A 3 21.60 -13.80 -2.24
CA ARG A 3 20.86 -12.73 -2.94
C ARG A 3 19.48 -12.54 -2.30
N LEU A 4 19.13 -11.28 -2.01
CA LEU A 4 17.81 -10.93 -1.49
C LEU A 4 16.79 -10.76 -2.61
N PHE A 5 17.22 -10.30 -3.79
CA PHE A 5 16.34 -10.01 -4.91
C PHE A 5 16.81 -10.76 -6.18
N PRO A 6 15.99 -11.64 -6.77
CA PRO A 6 16.40 -12.48 -7.90
C PRO A 6 16.55 -11.70 -9.21
N ASP A 7 15.86 -10.57 -9.33
CA ASP A 7 15.78 -9.70 -10.50
C ASP A 7 16.65 -8.44 -10.40
N THR A 8 17.38 -8.27 -9.30
CA THR A 8 18.27 -7.12 -9.08
C THR A 8 19.73 -7.54 -9.29
N PRO A 9 20.50 -6.83 -10.14
CA PRO A 9 21.94 -7.08 -10.27
C PRO A 9 22.66 -6.92 -8.91
N PRO A 10 23.65 -7.77 -8.59
CA PRO A 10 24.31 -7.76 -7.27
C PRO A 10 24.86 -6.39 -6.86
N GLU A 11 25.47 -5.65 -7.79
CA GLU A 11 26.03 -4.34 -7.55
C GLU A 11 24.97 -3.28 -7.19
N ILE A 12 23.74 -3.45 -7.69
CA ILE A 12 22.61 -2.58 -7.34
C ILE A 12 22.05 -2.95 -5.97
N GLU A 13 21.95 -4.24 -5.66
CA GLU A 13 21.55 -4.73 -4.34
C GLU A 13 22.51 -4.22 -3.25
N GLU A 14 23.82 -4.28 -3.50
CA GLU A 14 24.84 -3.75 -2.58
C GLU A 14 24.69 -2.24 -2.34
N ARG A 15 24.47 -1.46 -3.40
CA ARG A 15 24.23 -0.01 -3.29
C ARG A 15 22.97 0.30 -2.49
N LEU A 16 21.90 -0.46 -2.71
CA LEU A 16 20.64 -0.31 -2.00
C LEU A 16 20.80 -0.62 -0.51
N ILE A 17 21.44 -1.74 -0.16
CA ILE A 17 21.72 -2.12 1.23
C ILE A 17 22.62 -1.08 1.91
N ALA A 18 23.68 -0.64 1.23
CA ALA A 18 24.57 0.39 1.75
C ALA A 18 23.84 1.72 2.00
N GLY A 19 22.93 2.11 1.10
CA GLY A 19 22.06 3.28 1.28
C GLY A 19 21.20 3.16 2.53
N TYR A 20 20.50 2.04 2.71
CA TYR A 20 19.67 1.82 3.91
C TYR A 20 20.48 1.74 5.20
N ARG A 21 21.71 1.22 5.18
CA ARG A 21 22.59 1.20 6.36
C ARG A 21 23.03 2.60 6.81
N ARG A 22 23.18 3.53 5.86
CA ARG A 22 23.56 4.93 6.16
C ARG A 22 22.40 5.79 6.67
N MET A 23 21.15 5.39 6.41
CA MET A 23 19.98 6.12 6.90
C MET A 23 19.84 6.03 8.41
N SER A 24 19.57 7.18 9.03
CA SER A 24 19.08 7.26 10.41
C SER A 24 17.72 6.57 10.56
N PRO A 25 17.32 6.18 11.78
CA PRO A 25 15.98 5.63 12.04
C PRO A 25 14.84 6.53 11.54
N ARG A 26 14.99 7.86 11.67
CA ARG A 26 14.00 8.84 11.19
C ARG A 26 13.86 8.83 9.67
N GLU A 27 14.97 8.75 8.93
CA GLU A 27 14.93 8.68 7.48
C GLU A 27 14.29 7.38 7.00
N LYS A 28 14.59 6.25 7.66
CA LYS A 28 13.92 4.97 7.36
C LYS A 28 12.42 5.06 7.58
N LEU A 29 11.98 5.63 8.70
CA LEU A 29 10.56 5.81 8.98
C LEU A 29 9.90 6.70 7.92
N LYS A 30 10.56 7.79 7.53
CA LYS A 30 10.08 8.67 6.45
C LYS A 30 9.91 7.90 5.14
N ARG A 31 10.88 7.05 4.75
CA ARG A 31 10.75 6.19 3.56
C ARG A 31 9.56 5.24 3.65
N VAL A 32 9.33 4.61 4.79
CA VAL A 32 8.18 3.73 5.00
C VAL A 32 6.86 4.49 4.82
N VAL A 33 6.74 5.69 5.38
CA VAL A 33 5.55 6.53 5.23
C VAL A 33 5.33 6.94 3.77
N GLU A 34 6.39 7.36 3.07
CA GLU A 34 6.33 7.72 1.66
C GLU A 34 5.90 6.54 0.78
N LEU A 35 6.43 5.35 1.02
CA LEU A 35 6.06 4.13 0.30
C LEU A 35 4.60 3.74 0.53
N ASN A 36 4.11 3.81 1.76
CA ASN A 36 2.69 3.54 2.06
C ASN A 36 1.77 4.50 1.30
N ARG A 37 2.08 5.81 1.31
CA ARG A 37 1.30 6.81 0.56
C ARG A 37 1.31 6.55 -0.94
N ALA A 38 2.45 6.15 -1.50
CA ALA A 38 2.56 5.82 -2.92
C ALA A 38 1.66 4.63 -3.28
N VAL A 39 1.69 3.57 -2.48
CA VAL A 39 0.84 2.38 -2.68
C VAL A 39 -0.65 2.73 -2.54
N GLU A 40 -1.02 3.49 -1.52
CA GLU A 40 -2.41 3.96 -1.33
C GLU A 40 -2.89 4.82 -2.50
N THR A 41 -2.05 5.71 -3.02
CA THR A 41 -2.38 6.55 -4.18
C THR A 41 -2.63 5.69 -5.42
N MET A 42 -1.80 4.68 -5.66
CA MET A 42 -1.99 3.76 -6.79
C MET A 42 -3.27 2.91 -6.64
N ALA A 43 -3.55 2.42 -5.43
CA ALA A 43 -4.77 1.68 -5.14
C ALA A 43 -6.02 2.55 -5.36
N ALA A 44 -5.99 3.81 -4.90
CA ALA A 44 -7.08 4.75 -5.08
C ALA A 44 -7.32 5.05 -6.57
N ALA A 45 -6.26 5.25 -7.35
CA ALA A 45 -6.35 5.46 -8.79
C ALA A 45 -6.99 4.26 -9.50
N ARG A 46 -6.60 3.03 -9.13
CA ARG A 46 -7.23 1.81 -9.65
C ARG A 46 -8.72 1.74 -9.32
N ILE A 47 -9.11 2.00 -8.08
CA ILE A 47 -10.52 1.98 -7.66
C ILE A 47 -11.33 3.00 -8.46
N ARG A 48 -10.85 4.24 -8.58
CA ARG A 48 -11.53 5.27 -9.39
C ARG A 48 -11.65 4.88 -10.87
N ALA A 49 -10.62 4.25 -11.44
CA ALA A 49 -10.69 3.76 -12.81
C ALA A 49 -11.73 2.64 -13.00
N GLN A 50 -11.96 1.82 -11.97
CA GLN A 50 -12.91 0.70 -12.01
C GLN A 50 -14.36 1.15 -11.80
N TYR A 51 -14.63 2.06 -10.86
CA TYR A 51 -15.99 2.45 -10.46
C TYR A 51 -16.44 3.81 -11.03
N GLY A 52 -15.53 4.54 -11.68
CA GLY A 52 -15.83 5.80 -12.36
C GLY A 52 -15.64 7.06 -11.50
N PRO A 53 -15.83 8.24 -12.11
CA PRO A 53 -15.56 9.54 -11.48
C PRO A 53 -16.56 9.93 -10.40
N ASP A 54 -17.77 9.37 -10.41
CA ASP A 54 -18.85 9.68 -9.46
C ASP A 54 -18.72 8.93 -8.13
N LEU A 55 -17.65 8.14 -7.96
CA LEU A 55 -17.38 7.41 -6.73
C LEU A 55 -17.22 8.39 -5.56
N SER A 56 -18.09 8.24 -4.55
CA SER A 56 -18.03 9.09 -3.37
C SER A 56 -16.72 8.89 -2.60
N GLU A 57 -16.23 9.95 -1.95
CA GLU A 57 -15.03 9.88 -1.11
C GLU A 57 -15.16 8.88 0.05
N ARG A 58 -16.38 8.70 0.59
CA ARG A 58 -16.64 7.69 1.63
C ARG A 58 -16.44 6.29 1.08
N GLU A 59 -17.02 6.00 -0.08
CA GLU A 59 -16.91 4.69 -0.70
C GLU A 59 -15.46 4.36 -1.09
N LEU A 60 -14.75 5.33 -1.68
CA LEU A 60 -13.32 5.17 -1.97
C LEU A 60 -12.51 4.79 -0.71
N ARG A 61 -12.76 5.46 0.41
CA ARG A 61 -12.08 5.15 1.68
C ARG A 61 -12.42 3.75 2.20
N LEU A 62 -13.67 3.30 2.09
CA LEU A 62 -14.09 1.98 2.55
C LEU A 62 -13.49 0.86 1.68
N ARG A 63 -13.43 1.05 0.36
CA ARG A 63 -12.74 0.14 -0.56
C ARG A 63 -11.25 0.06 -0.24
N LEU A 64 -10.58 1.21 -0.09
CA LEU A 64 -9.18 1.25 0.35
C LEU A 64 -8.94 0.55 1.69
N ALA A 65 -9.86 0.70 2.65
CA ALA A 65 -9.79 0.02 3.94
C ALA A 65 -9.96 -1.50 3.81
N ALA A 66 -10.88 -1.96 2.96
CA ALA A 66 -11.12 -3.36 2.67
C ALA A 66 -9.90 -4.09 2.08
N LEU A 67 -8.96 -3.36 1.44
CA LEU A 67 -7.68 -3.93 0.98
C LEU A 67 -6.72 -4.28 2.12
N ARG A 68 -6.96 -3.80 3.35
CA ARG A 68 -6.02 -3.91 4.48
C ARG A 68 -6.63 -4.54 5.73
N LEU A 69 -7.94 -4.37 5.92
CA LEU A 69 -8.69 -4.91 7.04
C LEU A 69 -9.38 -6.21 6.62
N ASP A 70 -9.53 -7.12 7.57
CA ASP A 70 -10.33 -8.32 7.36
C ASP A 70 -11.82 -7.97 7.22
N ARG A 71 -12.57 -8.89 6.60
CA ARG A 71 -14.00 -8.71 6.33
C ARG A 71 -14.81 -8.47 7.61
N GLN A 72 -14.52 -9.18 8.70
CA GLN A 72 -15.27 -9.05 9.94
C GLN A 72 -15.11 -7.65 10.53
N THR A 73 -13.88 -7.14 10.57
CA THR A 73 -13.61 -5.75 10.98
C THR A 73 -14.34 -4.72 10.10
N MET A 74 -14.40 -4.94 8.78
CA MET A 74 -15.11 -4.04 7.86
C MET A 74 -16.62 -3.98 8.14
N ILE A 75 -17.23 -5.14 8.43
CA ILE A 75 -18.66 -5.24 8.77
C ILE A 75 -18.92 -4.58 10.13
N ASP A 76 -18.17 -4.98 11.17
CA ASP A 76 -18.45 -4.56 12.55
C ASP A 76 -18.24 -3.06 12.78
N VAL A 77 -17.26 -2.45 12.12
CA VAL A 77 -16.89 -1.04 12.34
C VAL A 77 -17.53 -0.11 11.32
N PHE A 78 -17.71 -0.56 10.08
CA PHE A 78 -18.09 0.32 8.97
C PHE A 78 -19.41 -0.06 8.28
N ASP A 79 -20.06 -1.15 8.68
CA ASP A 79 -21.26 -1.69 8.01
C ASP A 79 -21.02 -1.89 6.50
N TRP A 80 -19.82 -2.40 6.19
CA TRP A 80 -19.36 -2.62 4.82
C TRP A 80 -18.91 -4.06 4.66
N ASP A 81 -19.65 -4.85 3.87
CA ASP A 81 -19.21 -6.17 3.45
C ASP A 81 -18.41 -6.07 2.14
N PRO A 82 -17.08 -6.33 2.14
CA PRO A 82 -16.25 -6.29 0.93
C PRO A 82 -16.63 -7.34 -0.11
N GLU A 83 -17.29 -8.44 0.26
CA GLU A 83 -17.70 -9.47 -0.71
C GLU A 83 -18.95 -9.04 -1.48
N GLU A 84 -19.85 -8.28 -0.86
CA GLU A 84 -21.07 -7.78 -1.51
C GLU A 84 -20.84 -6.44 -2.20
N LYS A 85 -20.16 -5.51 -1.51
CA LYS A 85 -19.96 -4.13 -1.97
C LYS A 85 -18.64 -3.95 -2.73
N GLY A 86 -17.72 -4.91 -2.60
CA GLY A 86 -16.42 -4.95 -3.27
C GLY A 86 -15.27 -4.45 -2.38
N TYR A 87 -14.08 -4.96 -2.72
CA TYR A 87 -12.78 -4.47 -2.24
C TYR A 87 -12.37 -3.16 -2.93
#